data_AF-K0SBL1-F1
#
_entry.id   AF-K0SBL1-F1
#
_cell.length_a   1.000
_cell.length_b   1.000
_cell.length_c   1.000
_cell.angle_alpha   90.00
_cell.angle_beta   90.00
_cell.angle_gamma   90.00
#
_symmetry.space_group_name_H-M   'P 1'
#
loop_
_entity.id
_entity.type
_entity.pdbx_description
1 polymer ?
#
loop_
_entity_poly.entity_id
_entity_poly.type
_entity_poly.pdbx_seq_one_letter_code
_entity_poly.pdbx_strand_id
1 'polypeptide(L)'
;TRLARLKELVEYVTEWADIVSHHISAKYSEYHKLRQSLNHYNRKMEALLAEEQRLKEKGKEMKPKQIEKLKRNEDKLDSARDTHDESGESLCMFIDEVVHRSWVDAWPLLQKTIDFECDFEESRAAIFSKLESTSQLAEAIGIKQRLDVEGRLQKIDCQDVDELYSGTIVWRKEPK
;
A
#
# COMPACT_ATOMS: atom_id res chain seq x y z
N THR A 1 2.40 16.22 13.07
CA THR A 1 3.72 15.68 13.47
C THR A 1 4.24 14.74 12.38
N ARG A 2 5.56 14.48 12.28
CA ARG A 2 6.15 13.62 11.21
C ARG A 2 5.42 12.28 11.04
N LEU A 3 5.13 11.61 12.15
CA LEU A 3 4.38 10.35 12.16
C LEU A 3 2.97 10.50 11.60
N ALA A 4 2.32 11.64 11.81
CA ALA A 4 0.97 11.89 11.27
C ALA A 4 0.98 11.99 9.74
N ARG A 5 1.92 12.74 9.15
CA ARG A 5 2.01 12.84 7.68
C ARG A 5 2.37 11.52 7.00
N LEU A 6 3.29 10.75 7.58
CA LEU A 6 3.60 9.40 7.09
C LEU A 6 2.36 8.49 7.20
N LYS A 7 1.60 8.60 8.29
CA LYS A 7 0.36 7.85 8.48
C LYS A 7 -0.68 8.21 7.41
N GLU A 8 -0.85 9.50 7.11
CA GLU A 8 -1.77 9.97 6.05
C GLU A 8 -1.40 9.42 4.66
N LEU A 9 -0.11 9.31 4.34
CA LEU A 9 0.38 8.70 3.09
C LEU A 9 0.01 7.21 3.03
N VAL A 10 0.30 6.47 4.10
CA VAL A 10 0.00 5.04 4.20
C VAL A 10 -1.50 4.80 4.14
N GLU A 11 -2.28 5.57 4.90
CA GLU A 11 -3.75 5.50 4.93
C GLU A 11 -4.34 5.71 3.53
N TYR A 12 -3.85 6.70 2.78
CA TYR A 12 -4.33 6.95 1.42
C TYR A 12 -4.08 5.76 0.49
N VAL A 13 -2.89 5.16 0.51
CA VAL A 13 -2.58 4.00 -0.36
C VAL A 13 -3.39 2.79 0.04
N THR A 14 -3.53 2.54 1.35
CA THR A 14 -4.34 1.43 1.86
C THR A 14 -5.81 1.59 1.48
N GLU A 15 -6.39 2.78 1.71
CA GLU A 15 -7.78 3.07 1.38
C GLU A 15 -8.04 2.96 -0.12
N TRP A 16 -7.15 3.50 -0.97
CA TRP A 16 -7.26 3.36 -2.41
C TRP A 16 -7.25 1.89 -2.85
N ALA A 17 -6.30 1.10 -2.33
CA ALA A 17 -6.17 -0.31 -2.68
C ALA A 17 -7.41 -1.12 -2.25
N ASP A 18 -7.94 -0.84 -1.06
CA ASP A 18 -9.13 -1.48 -0.52
C ASP A 18 -10.36 -1.15 -1.36
N ILE A 19 -10.58 0.12 -1.69
CA ILE A 19 -11.71 0.57 -2.51
C ILE A 19 -11.67 -0.09 -3.89
N VAL A 20 -10.55 0.01 -4.59
CA VAL A 20 -10.40 -0.55 -5.95
C VAL A 20 -10.60 -2.07 -5.92
N SER A 21 -9.95 -2.77 -4.98
CA SER A 21 -10.05 -4.22 -4.86
C SER A 21 -11.47 -4.67 -4.53
N HIS A 22 -12.16 -3.93 -3.66
CA HIS A 22 -13.56 -4.20 -3.31
C HIS A 22 -14.47 -4.08 -4.55
N HIS A 23 -14.36 -2.99 -5.30
CA HIS A 23 -15.20 -2.77 -6.48
C HIS A 23 -14.95 -3.80 -7.59
N ILE A 24 -13.69 -4.13 -7.88
CA ILE A 24 -13.35 -5.18 -8.86
C ILE A 24 -13.91 -6.53 -8.41
N SER A 25 -13.72 -6.89 -7.13
CA SER A 25 -14.21 -8.16 -6.58
C SER A 25 -15.74 -8.26 -6.61
N ALA A 26 -16.44 -7.17 -6.29
CA ALA A 26 -17.90 -7.11 -6.34
C ALA A 26 -18.43 -7.32 -7.77
N LYS A 27 -17.90 -6.57 -8.75
CA LYS A 27 -18.27 -6.72 -10.17
C LYS A 27 -17.94 -8.11 -10.71
N TYR A 28 -16.77 -8.65 -10.36
CA TYR A 28 -16.38 -10.01 -10.75
C TYR A 28 -17.33 -11.08 -10.18
N SER A 29 -17.74 -10.93 -8.91
CA SER A 29 -18.71 -11.84 -8.28
C SER A 29 -20.06 -11.83 -8.99
N GLU A 30 -20.52 -10.64 -9.39
CA GLU A 30 -21.74 -10.47 -10.17
C GLU A 30 -21.63 -11.11 -11.56
N TYR A 31 -20.59 -10.79 -12.32
CA TYR A 31 -20.29 -11.40 -13.61
C TYR A 31 -20.28 -12.94 -13.52
N HIS A 32 -19.64 -13.49 -12.48
CA HIS A 32 -19.59 -14.93 -12.26
C HIS A 32 -20.99 -15.55 -12.01
N LYS A 33 -21.87 -14.87 -11.25
CA LYS A 33 -23.26 -15.32 -11.06
C LYS A 33 -24.05 -15.31 -12.38
N LEU A 34 -23.86 -14.26 -13.19
CA LEU A 34 -24.50 -14.16 -14.51
C LEU A 34 -24.01 -15.25 -15.45
N ARG A 35 -22.71 -15.57 -15.42
CA ARG A 35 -22.12 -16.69 -16.18
C ARG A 35 -22.74 -18.04 -15.78
N GLN A 36 -22.99 -18.24 -14.49
CA GLN A 36 -23.69 -19.45 -14.02
C GLN A 36 -25.13 -19.52 -14.54
N SER A 37 -25.85 -18.38 -14.57
CA SER A 37 -27.21 -18.29 -15.13
C SER A 37 -27.23 -18.59 -16.64
N LEU A 38 -26.31 -18.01 -17.40
CA LEU A 38 -26.15 -18.27 -18.83
C LEU A 38 -25.88 -19.76 -19.09
N ASN A 39 -24.92 -20.35 -18.37
CA ASN A 39 -24.63 -21.78 -18.47
C ASN A 39 -25.83 -22.66 -18.10
N HIS A 40 -26.64 -22.25 -17.12
CA HIS A 40 -27.85 -22.96 -16.73
C HIS A 40 -28.89 -22.98 -17.86
N TYR A 41 -29.12 -21.84 -18.51
CA TYR A 41 -30.09 -21.76 -19.61
C TYR A 41 -29.58 -22.40 -20.89
N ASN A 42 -28.28 -22.33 -21.19
CA ASN A 42 -27.66 -23.10 -22.29
C ASN A 42 -27.95 -24.60 -22.15
N ARG A 43 -27.64 -25.19 -21.00
CA ARG A 43 -27.90 -26.62 -20.74
C ARG A 43 -29.38 -26.97 -20.83
N LYS A 44 -30.27 -26.09 -20.35
CA LYS A 44 -31.73 -26.30 -20.49
C LYS A 44 -32.16 -26.27 -21.94
N MET A 45 -31.63 -25.37 -22.74
CA MET A 45 -31.98 -25.24 -24.15
C MET A 45 -31.48 -26.44 -24.95
N GLU A 46 -30.23 -26.87 -24.73
CA GLU A 46 -29.67 -28.10 -25.32
C GLU A 46 -30.55 -29.32 -25.04
N ALA A 47 -31.00 -29.48 -23.78
CA ALA A 47 -31.87 -30.59 -23.41
C ALA A 47 -33.26 -30.54 -24.08
N LEU A 48 -33.82 -29.34 -24.28
CA LEU A 48 -35.12 -29.17 -24.94
C LEU A 48 -35.01 -29.41 -26.46
N LEU A 49 -33.95 -28.92 -27.09
CA LEU A 49 -33.67 -29.15 -28.52
C LEU A 49 -33.38 -30.63 -28.80
N ALA A 50 -32.63 -31.31 -27.93
CA ALA A 50 -32.41 -32.75 -28.03
C ALA A 50 -33.72 -33.54 -27.93
N GLU A 51 -34.64 -33.12 -27.05
CA GLU A 51 -35.96 -33.76 -26.93
C GLU A 51 -36.84 -33.50 -28.17
N GLU A 52 -36.83 -32.28 -28.70
CA GLU A 52 -37.52 -31.93 -29.95
C GLU A 52 -37.01 -32.79 -31.11
N GLN A 53 -35.69 -32.89 -31.26
CA GLN A 53 -35.06 -33.73 -32.28
C GLN A 53 -35.47 -35.20 -32.14
N ARG A 54 -35.48 -35.72 -30.91
CA ARG A 54 -35.93 -37.10 -30.62
C ARG A 54 -37.41 -37.33 -30.96
N LEU A 55 -38.27 -36.33 -30.78
CA LEU A 55 -39.68 -36.42 -31.17
C LEU A 55 -39.83 -36.41 -32.70
N LYS A 56 -39.08 -35.54 -33.37
CA LYS A 56 -39.04 -35.43 -34.83
C LYS A 56 -38.58 -36.73 -35.48
N GLU A 57 -37.55 -37.38 -34.96
CA GLU A 57 -37.07 -38.71 -35.41
C GLU A 57 -38.14 -39.80 -35.27
N LYS A 58 -39.02 -39.68 -34.27
CA LYS A 58 -40.15 -40.59 -34.05
C LYS A 58 -41.40 -40.20 -34.84
N GLY A 59 -41.33 -39.18 -35.70
CA GLY A 59 -42.47 -38.66 -36.45
C GLY A 59 -43.55 -38.02 -35.56
N LYS A 60 -43.19 -37.58 -34.35
CA LYS A 60 -44.11 -36.95 -33.39
C LYS A 60 -43.86 -35.45 -33.33
N GLU A 61 -44.94 -34.68 -33.28
CA GLU A 61 -44.87 -33.24 -33.06
C GLU A 61 -44.81 -32.89 -31.56
N MET A 62 -44.22 -31.74 -31.25
CA MET A 62 -44.23 -31.21 -29.89
C MET A 62 -45.64 -30.79 -29.47
N LYS A 63 -45.99 -31.07 -28.21
CA LYS A 63 -47.24 -30.58 -27.63
C LYS A 63 -47.17 -29.06 -27.43
N PRO A 64 -48.32 -28.33 -27.42
CA PRO A 64 -48.34 -26.88 -27.20
C PRO A 64 -47.58 -26.41 -25.96
N LYS A 65 -47.69 -27.16 -24.84
CA LYS A 65 -46.94 -26.87 -23.61
C LYS A 65 -45.42 -27.01 -23.75
N GLN A 66 -44.94 -27.87 -24.65
CA GLN A 66 -43.51 -28.04 -24.92
C GLN A 66 -42.98 -26.90 -25.78
N ILE A 67 -43.76 -26.47 -26.79
CA ILE A 67 -43.46 -25.29 -27.61
C ILE A 67 -43.36 -24.03 -26.74
N GLU A 68 -44.35 -23.78 -25.88
CA GLU A 68 -44.35 -22.64 -24.96
C GLU A 68 -43.14 -22.69 -24.01
N LYS A 69 -42.81 -23.87 -23.48
CA LYS A 69 -41.64 -24.06 -22.64
C LYS A 69 -40.34 -23.79 -23.39
N LEU A 70 -40.22 -24.22 -24.65
CA LEU A 70 -39.05 -23.98 -25.49
C LEU A 70 -38.85 -22.47 -25.67
N LYS A 71 -39.88 -21.79 -26.17
CA LYS A 71 -39.86 -20.33 -26.39
C LYS A 71 -39.49 -19.55 -25.13
N ARG A 72 -40.09 -19.88 -23.98
CA ARG A 72 -39.78 -19.20 -22.72
C ARG A 72 -38.34 -19.42 -22.25
N ASN A 73 -37.72 -20.56 -22.56
CA ASN A 73 -36.31 -20.77 -22.20
C ASN A 73 -35.36 -20.11 -23.20
N GLU A 74 -35.76 -20.00 -24.47
CA GLU A 74 -35.07 -19.20 -25.49
C GLU A 74 -35.03 -17.72 -25.06
N ASP A 75 -36.18 -17.11 -24.75
CA ASP A 75 -36.25 -15.71 -24.25
C ASP A 75 -35.37 -15.49 -23.01
N LYS A 76 -35.30 -16.49 -22.11
CA LYS A 76 -34.47 -16.43 -20.91
C LYS A 76 -32.99 -16.61 -21.19
N LEU A 77 -32.65 -17.41 -22.20
CA LEU A 77 -31.28 -17.61 -22.63
C LEU A 77 -30.74 -16.32 -23.24
N ASP A 78 -31.52 -15.69 -24.12
CA ASP A 78 -31.17 -14.41 -24.74
C ASP A 78 -30.97 -13.33 -23.67
N SER A 79 -31.93 -13.18 -22.76
CA SER A 79 -31.80 -12.22 -21.65
C SER A 79 -30.59 -12.52 -20.74
N ALA A 80 -30.30 -13.80 -20.45
CA ALA A 80 -29.13 -14.18 -19.65
C ALA A 80 -27.82 -13.90 -20.37
N ARG A 81 -27.80 -14.00 -21.71
CA ARG A 81 -26.65 -13.70 -22.56
C ARG A 81 -26.38 -12.21 -22.59
N ASP A 82 -27.40 -11.41 -22.87
CA ASP A 82 -27.27 -9.95 -22.91
C ASP A 82 -26.75 -9.41 -21.58
N THR A 83 -27.36 -9.84 -20.47
CA THR A 83 -26.95 -9.38 -19.12
C THR A 83 -25.52 -9.82 -18.79
N HIS A 84 -25.12 -11.04 -19.18
CA HIS A 84 -23.76 -11.53 -18.96
C HIS A 84 -22.73 -10.72 -19.76
N ASP A 85 -23.04 -10.44 -21.03
CA ASP A 85 -22.13 -9.75 -21.94
C ASP A 85 -21.98 -8.28 -21.53
N GLU A 86 -23.07 -7.60 -21.17
CA GLU A 86 -23.07 -6.24 -20.60
C GLU A 86 -22.25 -6.16 -19.29
N SER A 87 -22.42 -7.13 -18.40
CA SER A 87 -21.65 -7.20 -17.15
C SER A 87 -20.16 -7.43 -17.41
N GLY A 88 -19.83 -8.29 -18.38
CA GLY A 88 -18.46 -8.56 -18.80
C GLY A 88 -17.78 -7.32 -19.40
N GLU A 89 -18.47 -6.61 -20.28
CA GLU A 89 -18.00 -5.35 -20.85
C GLU A 89 -17.76 -4.30 -19.76
N SER A 90 -18.74 -4.11 -18.85
CA SER A 90 -18.62 -3.17 -17.73
C SER A 90 -17.44 -3.50 -16.81
N LEU A 91 -17.19 -4.78 -16.53
CA LEU A 91 -16.05 -5.21 -15.73
C LEU A 91 -14.72 -4.92 -16.44
N CYS A 92 -14.61 -5.25 -17.73
CA CYS A 92 -13.41 -4.98 -18.53
C CYS A 92 -13.12 -3.47 -18.59
N MET A 93 -14.13 -2.64 -18.88
CA MET A 93 -13.99 -1.18 -18.89
C MET A 93 -13.51 -0.65 -17.54
N PHE A 94 -14.02 -1.19 -16.43
CA PHE A 94 -13.61 -0.73 -15.11
C PHE A 94 -12.16 -1.14 -14.77
N ILE A 95 -11.76 -2.36 -15.10
CA ILE A 95 -10.36 -2.79 -14.95
C ILE A 95 -9.44 -1.92 -15.80
N ASP A 96 -9.84 -1.64 -17.04
CA ASP A 96 -9.09 -0.80 -17.96
C ASP A 96 -8.92 0.63 -17.41
N GLU A 97 -10.00 1.23 -16.91
CA GLU A 97 -10.00 2.55 -16.26
C GLU A 97 -9.04 2.59 -15.07
N VAL A 98 -9.12 1.62 -14.16
CA VAL A 98 -8.26 1.54 -12.98
C VAL A 98 -6.79 1.42 -13.38
N VAL A 99 -6.47 0.56 -14.35
CA VAL A 99 -5.09 0.35 -14.79
C VAL A 99 -4.55 1.61 -15.48
N HIS A 100 -5.27 2.16 -16.44
CA HIS A 100 -4.81 3.29 -17.25
C HIS A 100 -4.84 4.63 -16.51
N ARG A 101 -5.68 4.78 -15.48
CA ARG A 101 -5.76 6.01 -14.68
C ARG A 101 -5.13 5.88 -13.30
N SER A 102 -4.52 4.74 -12.96
CA SER A 102 -3.77 4.55 -11.72
C SER A 102 -2.72 5.64 -11.45
N TRP A 103 -2.13 6.22 -12.50
CA TRP A 103 -1.18 7.34 -12.36
C TRP A 103 -1.83 8.61 -11.80
N VAL A 104 -3.12 8.85 -12.09
CA VAL A 104 -3.89 9.98 -11.53
C VAL A 104 -4.05 9.79 -10.03
N ASP A 105 -4.30 8.57 -9.59
CA ASP A 105 -4.42 8.24 -8.16
C ASP A 105 -3.07 8.27 -7.43
N ALA A 106 -1.99 7.93 -8.14
CA ALA A 106 -0.62 8.01 -7.64
C ALA A 106 -0.09 9.44 -7.56
N TRP A 107 -0.65 10.39 -8.32
CA TRP A 107 -0.16 11.76 -8.36
C TRP A 107 -0.24 12.48 -6.99
N PRO A 108 -1.39 12.49 -6.28
CA PRO A 108 -1.47 13.05 -4.93
C PRO A 108 -0.49 12.39 -3.96
N LEU A 109 -0.23 11.10 -4.11
CA LEU A 109 0.73 10.37 -3.28
C LEU A 109 2.16 10.89 -3.51
N LEU A 110 2.54 11.09 -4.77
CA LEU A 110 3.85 11.63 -5.12
C LEU A 110 4.03 13.04 -4.55
N GLN A 111 3.04 13.92 -4.72
CA GLN A 111 3.10 15.28 -4.17
C GLN A 111 3.28 15.28 -2.66
N LYS A 112 2.42 14.54 -1.94
CA LYS A 112 2.52 14.44 -0.48
C LYS A 112 3.83 13.82 -0.01
N THR A 113 4.41 12.91 -0.79
CA THR A 113 5.72 12.30 -0.48
C THR A 113 6.85 13.32 -0.63
N ILE A 114 6.83 14.13 -1.70
CA ILE A 114 7.79 15.23 -1.90
C ILE A 114 7.69 16.22 -0.74
N ASP A 115 6.48 16.65 -0.38
CA ASP A 115 6.27 17.58 0.73
C ASP A 115 6.78 17.00 2.06
N PHE A 116 6.58 15.70 2.29
CA PHE A 116 7.11 15.02 3.47
C PHE A 116 8.65 15.03 3.52
N GLU A 117 9.32 14.77 2.40
CA GLU A 117 10.79 14.78 2.33
C GLU A 117 11.36 16.19 2.47
N CYS A 118 10.71 17.20 1.88
CA CYS A 118 11.10 18.60 2.06
C CYS A 118 11.05 19.02 3.54
N ASP A 119 9.93 18.77 4.22
CA ASP A 119 9.78 19.02 5.66
C ASP A 119 10.84 18.27 6.50
N PHE A 120 11.20 17.06 6.08
CA PHE A 120 12.20 16.24 6.77
C PHE A 120 13.60 16.84 6.66
N GLU A 121 14.02 17.24 5.47
CA GLU A 121 15.32 17.84 5.25
C GLU A 121 15.43 19.24 5.90
N GLU A 122 14.37 20.04 5.88
CA GLU A 122 14.32 21.29 6.64
C GLU A 122 14.52 21.08 8.14
N SER A 123 13.85 20.07 8.70
CA SER A 123 13.99 19.72 10.12
C SER A 123 15.43 19.25 10.45
N ARG A 124 16.06 18.48 9.57
CA ARG A 124 17.46 18.05 9.72
C ARG A 124 18.43 19.22 9.64
N ALA A 125 18.26 20.11 8.67
CA ALA A 125 19.09 21.29 8.50
C ALA A 125 19.04 22.17 9.78
N ALA A 126 17.85 22.35 10.35
CA ALA A 126 17.69 23.09 11.61
C ALA A 126 18.42 22.44 12.80
N ILE A 127 18.44 21.10 12.88
CA ILE A 127 19.19 20.38 13.92
C ILE A 127 20.69 20.56 13.73
N PHE A 128 21.20 20.40 12.50
CA PHE A 128 22.63 20.55 12.22
C PHE A 128 23.13 21.97 12.49
N SER A 129 22.36 22.99 12.13
CA SER A 129 22.69 24.38 12.45
C SER A 129 22.80 24.65 13.97
N LYS A 130 21.90 24.06 14.77
CA LYS A 130 21.97 24.14 16.24
C LYS A 130 23.17 23.38 16.80
N LEU A 131 23.51 22.22 16.23
CA LEU A 131 24.67 21.43 16.64
C LEU A 131 25.97 22.18 16.35
N GLU A 132 26.09 22.80 15.18
CA GLU A 132 27.21 23.65 14.81
C GLU A 132 27.40 24.80 15.81
N SER A 133 26.32 25.53 16.13
CA SER A 133 26.34 26.60 17.13
C SER A 133 26.77 26.09 18.51
N THR A 134 26.33 24.89 18.90
CA THR A 134 26.70 24.27 20.17
C THR A 134 28.17 23.84 20.19
N SER A 135 28.69 23.33 19.07
CA SER A 135 30.11 22.98 18.91
C SER A 135 30.99 24.22 19.07
N GLN A 136 30.64 25.32 18.41
CA GLN A 136 31.36 26.60 18.53
C GLN A 136 31.34 27.13 19.98
N LEU A 137 30.21 27.00 20.69
CA LEU A 137 30.14 27.37 22.09
C LEU A 137 31.02 26.47 22.98
N ALA A 138 31.03 25.16 22.72
CA ALA A 138 31.87 24.21 23.44
C ALA A 138 33.36 24.49 23.22
N GLU A 139 33.77 24.80 21.99
CA GLU A 139 35.13 25.25 21.65
C GLU A 139 35.50 26.53 22.39
N ALA A 140 34.62 27.54 22.40
CA ALA A 140 34.86 28.78 23.13
C ALA A 140 35.02 28.56 24.65
N ILE A 141 34.22 27.65 25.23
CA ILE A 141 34.35 27.24 26.64
C ILE A 141 35.69 26.51 26.85
N GLY A 142 36.06 25.60 25.95
CA GLY A 142 37.33 24.88 25.98
C GLY A 142 38.52 25.83 26.01
N ILE A 143 38.56 26.80 25.10
CA ILE A 143 39.58 27.85 25.03
C ILE A 143 39.61 28.65 26.34
N LYS A 144 38.44 29.09 26.84
CA LYS A 144 38.34 29.86 28.09
C LYS A 144 38.86 29.09 29.30
N GLN A 145 38.60 27.78 29.36
CA GLN A 145 39.06 26.89 30.42
C GLN A 145 40.47 26.34 30.19
N ARG A 146 41.15 26.78 29.12
CA ARG A 146 42.50 26.31 28.71
C ARG A 146 42.55 24.78 28.54
N LEU A 147 41.44 24.20 28.09
CA LEU A 147 41.37 22.79 27.74
C LEU A 147 42.05 22.60 26.39
N ASP A 148 42.94 21.62 26.33
CA ASP A 148 43.56 21.20 25.08
C ASP A 148 42.55 20.42 24.23
N VAL A 149 42.42 20.80 22.96
CA VAL A 149 41.47 20.19 22.02
C VAL A 149 41.87 18.74 21.71
N GLU A 150 43.17 18.45 21.73
CA GLU A 150 43.70 17.08 21.56
C GLU A 150 43.63 16.25 22.86
N GLY A 151 43.13 16.86 23.94
CA GLY A 151 43.09 16.27 25.26
C GLY A 151 44.48 16.16 25.88
N ARG A 152 44.60 15.33 26.93
CA ARG A 152 45.85 15.16 27.70
C ARG A 152 46.49 13.79 27.51
N LEU A 153 46.01 12.96 26.60
CA LEU A 153 46.45 11.56 26.48
C LEU A 153 47.95 11.44 26.18
N GLN A 154 48.47 12.17 25.20
CA GLN A 154 49.91 12.18 24.89
C GLN A 154 50.76 12.79 26.00
N LYS A 155 50.22 13.81 26.70
CA LYS A 155 50.87 14.43 27.85
C LYS A 155 50.98 13.45 29.02
N ILE A 156 49.93 12.65 29.25
CA ILE A 156 49.93 11.59 30.27
C ILE A 156 50.95 10.51 29.93
N ASP A 157 51.02 10.09 28.66
CA ASP A 157 51.93 9.02 28.21
C ASP A 157 53.42 9.37 28.40
N CYS A 158 53.75 10.66 28.37
CA CYS A 158 55.12 11.15 28.49
C CYS A 158 55.48 11.71 29.88
N GLN A 159 54.55 11.77 30.83
CA GLN A 159 54.77 12.32 32.18
C GLN A 159 54.98 11.23 33.22
N ASP A 160 55.86 11.50 34.20
CA ASP A 160 56.07 10.61 35.35
C ASP A 160 54.80 10.60 36.24
N VAL A 161 54.51 9.44 36.84
CA VAL A 161 53.28 9.19 37.61
C VAL A 161 53.13 10.18 38.78
N ASP A 162 54.25 10.60 39.36
CA ASP A 162 54.29 11.57 40.46
C ASP A 162 53.90 12.99 40.02
N GLU A 163 54.02 13.32 38.73
CA GLU A 163 53.65 14.63 38.15
C GLU A 163 52.20 14.66 37.63
N LEU A 164 51.57 13.50 37.49
CA LEU A 164 50.19 13.36 36.98
C LEU A 164 49.12 13.72 38.03
N TYR A 165 49.46 13.66 39.32
CA TYR A 165 48.50 13.82 40.41
C TYR A 165 48.30 15.31 40.77
N SER A 166 47.14 15.88 40.45
CA SER A 166 46.78 17.26 40.85
C SER A 166 46.14 17.36 42.25
N GLY A 167 46.02 16.23 42.97
CA GLY A 167 45.47 16.18 44.33
C GLY A 167 46.57 16.23 45.39
N THR A 168 46.42 17.09 46.39
CA THR A 168 47.36 17.17 47.52
C THR A 168 47.22 15.91 48.39
N ILE A 169 48.07 14.90 48.20
CA ILE A 169 48.17 13.81 49.17
C ILE A 169 49.01 14.31 50.34
N VAL A 170 48.35 14.84 51.37
CA VAL A 170 48.99 15.17 52.64
C VAL A 170 49.27 13.85 53.37
N TRP A 171 50.44 13.26 53.15
CA TRP A 171 50.93 12.20 54.02
C TRP A 171 51.27 12.82 55.39
N ARG A 172 50.35 12.76 56.35
CA ARG A 172 50.72 12.94 57.76
C ARG A 172 51.69 11.82 58.13
N LYS A 173 52.98 12.14 58.25
CA LYS A 173 53.89 11.31 59.03
C LYS A 173 53.47 11.46 60.49
N GLU A 174 52.86 10.42 61.05
CA GLU A 174 52.71 10.34 62.50
C GLU A 174 54.13 10.30 63.11
N PRO A 175 54.44 11.17 64.08
CA PRO A 175 55.69 11.07 64.83
C PRO A 175 55.64 9.82 65.71
N LYS A 176 56.81 9.16 65.77
CA LYS A 176 57.09 7.88 66.43
C LYS A 176 56.55 7.73 67.85
#